data_AF-A0A2V8LRU0-F1
#
_entry.id   AF-A0A2V8LRU0-F1
#
_cell.length_a   1.000
_cell.length_b   1.000
_cell.length_c   1.000
_cell.angle_alpha   90.00
_cell.angle_beta   90.00
_cell.angle_gamma   90.00
#
_symmetry.space_group_name_H-M   'P 1'
#
loop_
_entity.id
_entity.type
_entity.pdbx_description
1 polymer ?
#
loop_
_entity_poly.entity_id
_entity_poly.type
_entity_poly.pdbx_seq_one_letter_code
_entity_poly.pdbx_strand_id
1 'polypeptide(L)'
;APLEEPANPSASPNPSKAPWYFLGLQEMLVYFDPWLAGVVFPGLIIVGLMAVPYIDTNPRGNGYYTLKERRWEISTFLFGFLILWILLVILGTFLRGPNWNFFGPYEYWDIHKLEALVNVNLSEYIWVKLFRTGLPSNPLIREFFGFVLVIGYFLLIPPLLAKKWLHRFYGTLGPIRFHVMTFLLLCMAALPIKMVLRWLFNLKYIIGIPEYFFNI
;
A
#
# COMPACT_ATOMS: atom_id res chain seq x y z
N ALA A 1 -4.83 -1.19 24.81
CA ALA A 1 -3.50 -0.88 25.32
C ALA A 1 -3.67 -0.44 26.77
N PRO A 2 -3.03 -1.11 27.75
CA PRO A 2 -2.98 -0.58 29.11
C PRO A 2 -2.27 0.78 29.08
N LEU A 3 -2.71 1.71 29.93
CA LEU A 3 -2.04 3.00 30.06
C LEU A 3 -0.66 2.77 30.69
N GLU A 4 0.38 3.30 30.05
CA GLU A 4 1.75 3.25 30.58
C GLU A 4 1.96 4.30 31.68
N GLU A 5 3.16 4.30 32.24
CA GLU A 5 3.61 5.34 33.17
C GLU A 5 3.55 6.75 32.55
N PRO A 6 3.51 7.82 33.36
CA PRO A 6 3.49 9.18 32.86
C PRO A 6 4.60 9.44 31.83
N ALA A 7 4.26 10.14 30.75
CA ALA A 7 5.13 10.33 29.62
C ALA A 7 6.48 10.95 30.01
N ASN A 8 7.58 10.29 29.63
CA ASN A 8 8.94 10.78 29.78
C ASN A 8 9.53 11.10 28.38
N PRO A 9 9.83 12.37 28.06
CA PRO A 9 10.41 12.75 26.77
C PRO A 9 11.76 12.08 26.46
N SER A 10 12.47 11.57 27.47
CA SER A 10 13.78 10.93 27.32
C SER A 10 13.69 9.43 27.06
N ALA A 11 12.51 8.82 27.16
CA ALA A 11 12.30 7.39 27.00
C ALA A 11 11.13 7.13 26.05
N SER A 12 11.41 6.51 24.89
CA SER A 12 10.37 6.04 23.98
C SER A 12 10.08 4.57 24.25
N PRO A 13 8.81 4.16 24.44
CA PRO A 13 8.48 2.77 24.68
C PRO A 13 8.80 1.93 23.43
N ASN A 14 9.30 0.72 23.65
CA ASN A 14 9.59 -0.24 22.60
C ASN A 14 8.85 -1.56 22.87
N PRO A 15 7.88 -1.97 22.04
CA PRO A 15 7.43 -1.30 20.82
C PRO A 15 6.43 -0.16 21.05
N SER A 16 6.59 0.95 20.34
CA SER A 16 5.58 2.01 20.30
C SER A 16 4.44 1.61 19.35
N LYS A 17 3.37 1.03 19.89
CA LYS A 17 2.17 0.63 19.12
C LYS A 17 1.10 1.71 19.19
N ALA A 18 0.60 2.11 18.03
CA ALA A 18 -0.57 2.98 17.93
C ALA A 18 -1.84 2.25 18.43
N PRO A 19 -2.92 2.99 18.75
CA PRO A 19 -4.23 2.40 18.98
C PRO A 19 -4.67 1.48 17.83
N TRP A 20 -5.44 0.45 18.14
CA TRP A 20 -5.76 -0.64 17.19
C TRP A 20 -6.37 -0.15 15.86
N TYR A 21 -7.14 0.94 15.89
CA TYR A 21 -7.77 1.53 14.69
C TYR A 21 -6.78 2.29 13.79
N PHE A 22 -5.60 2.67 14.30
CA PHE A 22 -4.50 3.25 13.51
C PHE A 22 -3.40 2.25 13.18
N LEU A 23 -3.48 1.04 13.72
CA LEU A 23 -2.43 0.04 13.56
C LEU A 23 -2.26 -0.42 12.11
N GLY A 24 -3.34 -0.40 11.33
CA GLY A 24 -3.28 -0.63 9.89
C GLY A 24 -2.41 0.41 9.17
N LEU A 25 -2.57 1.70 9.51
CA LEU A 25 -1.69 2.76 8.99
C LEU A 25 -0.25 2.59 9.44
N GLN A 26 -0.05 2.21 10.70
CA GLN A 26 1.29 2.00 11.23
C GLN A 26 2.00 0.86 10.49
N GLU A 27 1.29 -0.23 10.17
CA GLU A 27 1.85 -1.31 9.37
C GLU A 27 2.13 -0.88 7.92
N MET A 28 1.32 0.02 7.34
CA MET A 28 1.60 0.60 6.01
C MET A 28 2.92 1.39 5.96
N LEU A 29 3.35 2.01 7.08
CA LEU A 29 4.63 2.73 7.17
C LEU A 29 5.86 1.83 7.01
N VAL A 30 5.69 0.51 7.13
CA VAL A 30 6.78 -0.44 6.86
C VAL A 30 7.06 -0.54 5.35
N TYR A 31 6.03 -0.34 4.53
CA TYR A 31 6.09 -0.55 3.08
C TYR A 31 6.24 0.76 2.31
N PHE A 32 5.75 1.85 2.86
CA PHE A 32 5.71 3.15 2.19
C PHE A 32 6.27 4.27 3.06
N ASP A 33 6.77 5.30 2.40
CA ASP A 33 7.29 6.50 3.06
C ASP A 33 6.16 7.25 3.83
N PRO A 34 6.48 7.97 4.93
CA PRO A 34 5.46 8.56 5.79
C PRO A 34 4.46 9.49 5.09
N TRP A 35 4.86 10.22 4.06
CA TRP A 35 3.94 11.11 3.33
C TRP A 35 2.89 10.32 2.54
N LEU A 36 3.27 9.17 1.97
CA LEU A 36 2.38 8.34 1.17
C LEU A 36 1.44 7.52 2.06
N ALA A 37 1.98 6.84 3.07
CA ALA A 37 1.19 6.05 4.03
C ALA A 37 0.38 6.90 5.03
N GLY A 38 0.90 8.05 5.45
CA GLY A 38 0.28 8.90 6.46
C GLY A 38 -0.70 9.93 5.91
N VAL A 39 -0.53 10.39 4.66
CA VAL A 39 -1.36 11.48 4.10
C VAL A 39 -2.09 11.04 2.83
N VAL A 40 -1.36 10.57 1.81
CA VAL A 40 -1.95 10.30 0.49
C VAL A 40 -2.92 9.13 0.53
N PHE A 41 -2.51 7.95 1.01
CA PHE A 41 -3.39 6.79 1.03
C PHE A 41 -4.62 6.98 1.93
N PRO A 42 -4.52 7.52 3.16
CA PRO A 42 -5.70 7.84 3.96
C PRO A 42 -6.64 8.84 3.26
N GLY A 43 -6.09 9.88 2.63
CA GLY A 43 -6.86 10.84 1.84
C GLY A 43 -7.59 10.17 0.67
N LEU A 44 -6.91 9.29 -0.06
CA LEU A 44 -7.49 8.52 -1.16
C LEU A 44 -8.57 7.54 -0.69
N ILE A 45 -8.43 6.93 0.48
CA ILE A 45 -9.48 6.06 1.06
C ILE A 45 -10.73 6.89 1.33
N ILE A 46 -10.59 8.06 1.98
CA ILE A 46 -11.72 8.93 2.30
C ILE A 46 -12.41 9.43 1.02
N VAL A 47 -11.65 9.97 0.07
CA VAL A 47 -12.18 10.43 -1.23
C VAL A 47 -12.80 9.27 -2.00
N GLY A 48 -12.18 8.09 -1.97
CA GLY A 48 -12.70 6.88 -2.60
C GLY A 48 -14.05 6.48 -2.04
N LEU A 49 -14.22 6.50 -0.71
CA LEU A 49 -15.50 6.21 -0.05
C LEU A 49 -16.58 7.23 -0.40
N MET A 50 -16.23 8.52 -0.48
CA MET A 50 -17.14 9.58 -0.94
C MET A 50 -17.51 9.43 -2.43
N ALA A 51 -16.61 8.86 -3.23
CA ALA A 51 -16.82 8.66 -4.67
C ALA A 51 -17.71 7.45 -4.99
N VAL A 52 -17.87 6.48 -4.07
CA VAL A 52 -18.69 5.27 -4.26
C VAL A 52 -20.08 5.55 -4.85
N PRO A 53 -20.92 6.46 -4.30
CA PRO A 53 -22.26 6.71 -4.85
C PRO A 53 -22.26 7.28 -6.28
N TYR A 54 -21.16 7.88 -6.73
CA TYR A 54 -21.04 8.44 -8.07
C TYR A 54 -20.49 7.42 -9.09
N ILE A 55 -19.73 6.44 -8.59
CA ILE A 55 -19.16 5.36 -9.40
C ILE A 55 -20.14 4.18 -9.49
N ASP A 56 -20.86 3.85 -8.42
CA ASP A 56 -21.86 2.79 -8.42
C ASP A 56 -23.20 3.31 -8.96
N THR A 57 -23.49 2.98 -10.22
CA THR A 57 -24.75 3.34 -10.88
C THR A 57 -25.82 2.26 -10.75
N ASN A 58 -25.61 1.18 -9.97
CA ASN A 58 -26.52 0.05 -9.91
C ASN A 58 -27.68 0.31 -8.93
N PRO A 59 -28.94 0.44 -9.40
CA PRO A 59 -30.08 0.74 -8.53
C PRO A 59 -30.56 -0.47 -7.71
N ARG A 60 -30.12 -1.68 -8.05
CA ARG A 60 -30.54 -2.93 -7.37
C ARG A 60 -29.82 -3.10 -6.04
N GLY A 61 -30.41 -3.83 -5.10
CA GLY A 61 -29.83 -4.04 -3.77
C GLY A 61 -29.89 -2.81 -2.85
N ASN A 62 -30.77 -1.85 -3.15
CA ASN A 62 -31.05 -0.72 -2.28
C ASN A 62 -32.18 -1.08 -1.29
N GLY A 63 -31.92 -0.98 0.01
CA GLY A 63 -32.91 -1.28 1.06
C GLY A 63 -33.03 -2.76 1.46
N TYR A 64 -32.25 -3.67 0.86
CA TYR A 64 -32.17 -5.09 1.27
C TYR A 64 -30.77 -5.66 1.03
N TYR A 65 -30.38 -6.67 1.81
CA TYR A 65 -29.07 -7.33 1.68
C TYR A 65 -29.10 -8.37 0.56
N THR A 66 -28.26 -8.19 -0.47
CA THR A 66 -28.09 -9.15 -1.57
C THR A 66 -26.64 -9.21 -2.05
N LEU A 67 -26.03 -10.40 -1.98
CA LEU A 67 -24.71 -10.60 -2.56
C LEU A 67 -24.77 -10.83 -4.07
N LYS A 68 -25.88 -11.40 -4.59
CA LYS A 68 -25.97 -11.83 -5.99
C LYS A 68 -26.03 -10.66 -6.97
N GLU A 69 -26.64 -9.55 -6.57
CA GLU A 69 -26.89 -8.39 -7.44
C GLU A 69 -25.78 -7.35 -7.40
N ARG A 70 -24.91 -7.39 -6.37
CA ARG A 70 -23.80 -6.45 -6.14
C ARG A 70 -22.47 -7.16 -5.83
N ARG A 71 -22.21 -8.26 -6.55
CA ARG A 71 -21.04 -9.13 -6.27
C ARG A 71 -19.74 -8.34 -6.36
N TRP A 72 -19.57 -7.51 -7.38
CA TRP A 72 -18.31 -6.81 -7.62
C TRP A 72 -18.05 -5.71 -6.60
N GLU A 73 -19.07 -4.92 -6.30
CA GLU A 73 -19.03 -3.80 -5.37
C GLU A 73 -18.73 -4.31 -3.96
N ILE A 74 -19.46 -5.35 -3.52
CA ILE A 74 -19.29 -5.95 -2.20
C ILE A 74 -17.95 -6.68 -2.11
N SER A 75 -17.56 -7.47 -3.11
CA SER A 75 -16.28 -8.19 -3.08
C SER A 75 -15.08 -7.24 -3.07
N THR A 76 -15.14 -6.14 -3.83
CA THR A 76 -14.06 -5.13 -3.84
C THR A 76 -13.95 -4.46 -2.48
N PHE A 77 -15.08 -4.08 -1.87
CA PHE A 77 -15.09 -3.49 -0.53
C PHE A 77 -14.56 -4.47 0.53
N LEU A 78 -15.04 -5.71 0.53
CA LEU A 78 -14.57 -6.74 1.47
C LEU A 78 -13.09 -7.06 1.26
N PHE A 79 -12.59 -7.04 0.03
CA PHE A 79 -11.16 -7.20 -0.23
C PHE A 79 -10.35 -6.04 0.38
N GLY A 80 -10.73 -4.79 0.10
CA GLY A 80 -10.03 -3.63 0.65
C GLY A 80 -10.09 -3.55 2.19
N PHE A 81 -11.28 -3.78 2.76
CA PHE A 81 -11.48 -3.67 4.20
C PHE A 81 -11.06 -4.94 4.96
N LEU A 82 -11.64 -6.10 4.66
CA LEU A 82 -11.39 -7.32 5.42
C LEU A 82 -10.01 -7.91 5.10
N ILE A 83 -9.63 -7.98 3.83
CA ILE A 83 -8.39 -8.67 3.44
C ILE A 83 -7.18 -7.76 3.55
N LEU A 84 -7.26 -6.49 3.15
CA LEU A 84 -6.12 -5.57 3.30
C LEU A 84 -6.10 -4.94 4.69
N TRP A 85 -7.13 -4.17 5.05
CA TRP A 85 -7.08 -3.35 6.27
C TRP A 85 -7.04 -4.16 7.57
N ILE A 86 -7.96 -5.11 7.76
CA ILE A 86 -7.99 -5.93 8.98
C ILE A 86 -6.76 -6.84 9.08
N LEU A 87 -6.26 -7.36 7.95
CA LEU A 87 -5.03 -8.13 7.96
C LEU A 87 -3.84 -7.30 8.47
N LEU A 88 -3.68 -6.06 7.99
CA LEU A 88 -2.63 -5.16 8.50
C LEU A 88 -2.75 -4.93 10.01
N VAL A 89 -3.97 -4.75 10.53
CA VAL A 89 -4.21 -4.62 11.97
C VAL A 89 -3.81 -5.90 12.72
N ILE A 90 -4.15 -7.09 12.19
CA ILE A 90 -3.77 -8.37 12.81
C ILE A 90 -2.24 -8.53 12.82
N LEU A 91 -1.57 -8.25 11.69
CA LEU A 91 -0.11 -8.29 11.59
C LEU A 91 0.55 -7.35 12.61
N GLY A 92 0.10 -6.10 12.67
CA GLY A 92 0.61 -5.12 13.63
C GLY A 92 0.33 -5.47 15.09
N THR A 93 -0.81 -6.12 15.37
CA THR A 93 -1.20 -6.46 16.75
C THR A 93 -0.37 -7.62 17.27
N PHE A 94 -0.36 -8.72 16.51
CA PHE A 94 0.12 -10.01 17.00
C PHE A 94 1.52 -10.39 16.52
N LEU A 95 1.93 -9.97 15.32
CA LEU A 95 3.19 -10.40 14.70
C LEU A 95 4.29 -9.33 14.75
N ARG A 96 3.97 -8.09 15.13
CA ARG A 96 4.97 -7.04 15.38
C ARG A 96 5.40 -7.01 16.84
N GLY A 97 6.69 -7.24 17.08
CA GLY A 97 7.31 -7.25 18.40
C GLY A 97 8.29 -6.08 18.59
N PRO A 98 9.29 -6.24 19.48
CA PRO A 98 10.34 -5.24 19.71
C PRO A 98 11.01 -4.76 18.42
N ASN A 99 11.37 -3.47 18.36
CA ASN A 99 11.97 -2.80 17.19
C ASN A 99 11.11 -2.85 15.91
N TRP A 100 9.80 -3.11 16.05
CA TRP A 100 8.88 -3.34 14.94
C TRP A 100 9.29 -4.53 14.04
N ASN A 101 10.07 -5.46 14.57
CA ASN A 101 10.46 -6.67 13.84
C ASN A 101 9.28 -7.65 13.72
N PHE A 102 9.35 -8.48 12.69
CA PHE A 102 8.38 -9.54 12.46
C PHE A 102 8.73 -10.76 13.32
N PHE A 103 7.72 -11.26 14.03
CA PHE A 103 7.77 -12.49 14.79
C PHE A 103 6.68 -13.42 14.26
N GLY A 104 7.07 -14.63 13.89
CA GLY A 104 6.14 -15.65 13.41
C GLY A 104 5.15 -16.09 14.49
N PRO A 105 4.09 -16.82 14.12
CA PRO A 105 3.20 -17.43 15.10
C PRO A 105 4.01 -18.28 16.08
N TYR A 106 3.84 -18.02 17.38
CA TYR A 106 4.53 -18.69 18.48
C TYR A 106 6.05 -18.46 18.59
N GLU A 107 6.61 -17.50 17.84
CA GLU A 107 8.01 -17.08 18.02
C GLU A 107 8.16 -16.21 19.28
N TYR A 108 9.19 -16.48 20.09
CA TYR A 108 9.48 -15.69 21.28
C TYR A 108 9.99 -14.30 20.91
N TRP A 109 9.51 -13.27 21.61
CA TRP A 109 9.91 -11.88 21.36
C TRP A 109 11.27 -11.57 22.00
N ASP A 110 12.34 -11.84 21.26
CA ASP A 110 13.68 -11.41 21.65
C ASP A 110 13.92 -9.93 21.32
N ILE A 111 14.29 -9.17 22.34
CA ILE A 111 14.58 -7.73 22.25
C ILE A 111 15.88 -7.47 21.46
N HIS A 112 16.81 -8.42 21.45
CA HIS A 112 18.11 -8.31 20.78
C HIS A 112 18.06 -8.74 19.31
N LYS A 113 16.91 -9.24 18.84
CA LYS A 113 16.70 -9.54 17.42
C LYS A 113 16.76 -8.23 16.64
N LEU A 114 17.84 -8.04 15.87
CA LEU A 114 18.03 -6.93 14.94
C LEU A 114 18.07 -7.50 13.52
N GLU A 115 16.91 -7.65 12.90
CA GLU A 115 16.83 -7.98 11.47
C GLU A 115 17.18 -6.74 10.65
N ALA A 116 18.44 -6.63 10.23
CA ALA A 116 18.86 -5.63 9.26
C ALA A 116 18.24 -5.98 7.90
N LEU A 117 17.04 -5.46 7.62
CA LEU A 117 16.45 -5.50 6.30
C LEU A 117 17.38 -4.72 5.36
N VAL A 118 18.18 -5.44 4.56
CA VAL A 118 19.00 -4.84 3.51
C VAL A 118 18.06 -4.25 2.47
N ASN A 119 17.87 -2.95 2.59
CA ASN A 119 16.98 -2.19 1.74
C ASN A 119 17.64 -1.98 0.39
N VAL A 120 17.05 -2.53 -0.67
CA VAL A 120 17.56 -2.37 -2.03
C VAL A 120 16.53 -1.56 -2.84
N ASN A 121 17.00 -0.54 -3.54
CA ASN A 121 16.14 0.24 -4.45
C ASN A 121 16.05 -0.41 -5.83
N LEU A 122 14.98 -0.10 -6.57
CA LEU A 122 14.82 -0.60 -7.94
C LEU A 122 15.99 -0.17 -8.85
N SER A 123 16.49 1.06 -8.66
CA SER A 123 17.65 1.57 -9.40
C SER A 123 18.90 0.71 -9.17
N GLU A 124 19.14 0.20 -7.96
CA GLU A 124 20.24 -0.72 -7.68
C GLU A 124 20.06 -2.09 -8.37
N TYR A 125 18.84 -2.62 -8.42
CA TYR A 125 18.55 -3.85 -9.16
C TYR A 125 18.91 -3.72 -10.64
N ILE A 126 18.61 -2.56 -11.24
CA ILE A 126 18.80 -2.36 -12.68
C ILE A 126 20.24 -1.92 -12.99
N TRP A 127 20.74 -0.87 -12.36
CA TRP A 127 22.07 -0.33 -12.67
C TRP A 127 23.20 -1.23 -12.15
N VAL A 128 23.09 -1.70 -10.91
CA VAL A 128 24.18 -2.45 -10.27
C VAL A 128 24.08 -3.94 -10.59
N LYS A 129 22.92 -4.58 -10.39
CA LYS A 129 22.81 -6.04 -10.59
C LYS A 129 22.67 -6.43 -12.06
N LEU A 130 21.87 -5.72 -12.84
CA LEU A 130 21.64 -6.05 -14.26
C LEU A 130 22.75 -5.45 -15.16
N PHE A 131 23.00 -4.14 -15.09
CA PHE A 131 23.98 -3.48 -15.96
C PHE A 131 25.43 -3.52 -15.44
N ARG A 132 25.65 -3.90 -14.17
CA ARG A 132 26.99 -3.94 -13.54
C ARG A 132 27.74 -2.61 -13.61
N THR A 133 27.00 -1.51 -13.62
CA THR A 133 27.52 -0.14 -13.62
C THR A 133 27.28 0.51 -12.26
N GLY A 134 28.09 1.51 -11.91
CA GLY A 134 27.82 2.36 -10.74
C GLY A 134 26.50 3.12 -10.91
N LEU A 135 25.90 3.54 -9.79
CA LEU A 135 24.67 4.34 -9.82
C LEU A 135 24.96 5.70 -10.51
N PRO A 136 24.12 6.10 -11.50
CA PRO A 136 24.26 7.42 -12.13
C PRO A 136 24.17 8.55 -11.09
N SER A 137 24.99 9.59 -11.27
CA SER A 137 25.00 10.76 -10.39
C SER A 137 23.74 11.62 -10.50
N ASN A 138 23.14 11.70 -11.69
CA ASN A 138 21.91 12.45 -11.90
C ASN A 138 20.69 11.64 -11.42
N PRO A 139 19.90 12.14 -10.44
CA PRO A 139 18.79 11.40 -9.84
C PRO A 139 17.71 11.02 -10.85
N LEU A 140 17.48 11.83 -11.89
CA LEU A 140 16.47 11.53 -12.91
C LEU A 140 16.85 10.33 -13.79
N ILE A 141 18.14 10.18 -14.09
CA ILE A 141 18.66 9.04 -14.86
C ILE A 141 18.69 7.80 -13.96
N ARG A 142 19.13 7.96 -12.71
CA ARG A 142 19.17 6.90 -11.70
C ARG A 142 17.81 6.23 -11.54
N GLU A 143 16.74 7.02 -11.42
CA GLU A 143 15.39 6.54 -11.15
C GLU A 143 14.50 6.44 -12.41
N PHE A 144 15.06 6.61 -13.61
CA PHE A 144 14.31 6.62 -14.88
C PHE A 144 13.39 5.40 -15.03
N PHE A 145 13.91 4.20 -14.75
CA PHE A 145 13.13 2.97 -14.84
C PHE A 145 12.00 2.91 -13.81
N GLY A 146 12.20 3.50 -12.62
CA GLY A 146 11.14 3.65 -11.63
C GLY A 146 10.02 4.56 -12.12
N PHE A 147 10.35 5.71 -12.72
CA PHE A 147 9.36 6.59 -13.34
C PHE A 147 8.58 5.90 -14.45
N VAL A 148 9.28 5.19 -15.35
CA VAL A 148 8.63 4.42 -16.43
C VAL A 148 7.69 3.37 -15.87
N LEU A 149 8.08 2.67 -14.80
CA LEU A 149 7.24 1.66 -14.15
C LEU A 149 5.99 2.29 -13.54
N VAL A 150 6.12 3.37 -12.75
CA VAL A 150 5.00 4.03 -12.08
C VAL A 150 4.04 4.66 -13.11
N ILE A 151 4.58 5.36 -14.11
CA ILE A 151 3.77 5.95 -15.18
C ILE A 151 3.08 4.86 -16.00
N GLY A 152 3.80 3.78 -16.34
CA GLY A 152 3.23 2.63 -17.03
C GLY A 152 2.12 1.96 -16.21
N TYR A 153 2.28 1.83 -14.91
CA TYR A 153 1.28 1.27 -14.01
C TYR A 153 -0.04 2.08 -14.04
N PHE A 154 0.03 3.41 -13.97
CA PHE A 154 -1.18 4.24 -13.97
C PHE A 154 -1.74 4.57 -15.35
N LEU A 155 -0.94 4.57 -16.43
CA LEU A 155 -1.42 4.92 -17.77
C LEU A 155 -1.76 3.70 -18.63
N LEU A 156 -0.99 2.60 -18.55
CA LEU A 156 -1.20 1.44 -19.42
C LEU A 156 -2.22 0.46 -18.83
N ILE A 157 -2.30 0.32 -17.51
CA ILE A 157 -3.19 -0.66 -16.89
C ILE A 157 -4.68 -0.30 -17.04
N PRO A 158 -5.13 0.96 -16.87
CA PRO A 158 -6.55 1.30 -17.07
C PRO A 158 -7.11 0.93 -18.46
N PRO A 159 -6.48 1.27 -19.60
CA PRO A 159 -6.99 0.86 -20.91
C PRO A 159 -6.91 -0.66 -21.13
N LEU A 160 -5.91 -1.34 -20.56
CA LEU A 160 -5.82 -2.80 -20.61
C LEU A 160 -6.96 -3.48 -19.84
N LEU A 161 -7.28 -2.96 -18.63
CA LEU A 161 -8.42 -3.41 -17.84
C LEU A 161 -9.73 -3.14 -18.56
N ALA A 162 -9.90 -1.96 -19.16
CA ALA A 162 -11.09 -1.61 -19.94
C ALA A 162 -11.31 -2.59 -21.09
N LYS A 163 -10.26 -2.97 -21.82
CA LYS A 163 -10.39 -3.86 -22.98
C LYS A 163 -10.62 -5.32 -22.60
N LYS A 164 -9.95 -5.83 -21.55
CA LYS A 164 -9.96 -7.26 -21.21
C LYS A 164 -10.99 -7.62 -20.15
N TRP A 165 -10.87 -7.07 -18.94
CA TRP A 165 -11.57 -7.61 -17.75
C TRP A 165 -12.79 -6.79 -17.35
N LEU A 166 -12.71 -5.46 -17.44
CA LEU A 166 -13.74 -4.53 -17.00
C LEU A 166 -14.50 -3.88 -18.16
N HIS A 167 -14.55 -4.52 -19.33
CA HIS A 167 -15.24 -4.01 -20.53
C HIS A 167 -16.71 -3.67 -20.29
N ARG A 168 -17.40 -4.44 -19.43
CA ARG A 168 -18.80 -4.18 -19.05
C ARG A 168 -18.94 -2.88 -18.26
N PHE A 169 -18.04 -2.65 -17.29
CA PHE A 169 -18.03 -1.42 -16.49
C PHE A 169 -17.65 -0.20 -17.32
N TYR A 170 -16.73 -0.35 -18.28
CA TYR A 170 -16.37 0.75 -19.19
C TYR A 170 -17.58 1.22 -20.02
N GLY A 171 -18.39 0.28 -20.53
CA GLY A 171 -19.59 0.60 -21.30
C GLY A 171 -20.70 1.29 -20.48
N THR A 172 -20.82 1.00 -19.19
CA THR A 172 -21.88 1.57 -18.33
C THR A 172 -21.48 2.89 -17.66
N LEU A 173 -20.22 3.02 -17.23
CA LEU A 173 -19.74 4.16 -16.43
C LEU A 173 -19.26 5.34 -17.29
N GLY A 174 -18.94 5.09 -18.56
CA GLY A 174 -18.27 6.06 -19.41
C GLY A 174 -16.79 6.28 -19.02
N PRO A 175 -16.05 7.05 -19.82
CA PRO A 175 -14.59 7.12 -19.70
C PRO A 175 -14.11 7.75 -18.38
N ILE A 176 -14.72 8.85 -17.93
CA ILE A 176 -14.23 9.61 -16.76
C ILE A 176 -14.40 8.79 -15.47
N ARG A 177 -15.62 8.30 -15.19
CA ARG A 177 -15.90 7.52 -13.97
C ARG A 177 -15.11 6.22 -13.93
N PHE A 178 -14.90 5.59 -15.09
CA PHE A 178 -14.05 4.41 -15.20
C PHE A 178 -12.59 4.71 -14.84
N HIS A 179 -12.02 5.82 -15.30
CA HIS A 179 -10.65 6.21 -14.95
C HIS A 179 -10.50 6.50 -13.45
N VAL A 180 -11.47 7.17 -12.84
CA VAL A 180 -11.47 7.39 -11.37
C VAL A 180 -11.55 6.07 -10.62
N MET A 181 -12.47 5.18 -11.00
CA MET A 181 -12.61 3.86 -10.39
C MET A 181 -11.33 3.04 -10.53
N THR A 182 -10.75 2.96 -11.72
CA THR A 182 -9.52 2.18 -11.96
C THR A 182 -8.31 2.80 -11.26
N PHE A 183 -8.20 4.13 -11.19
CA PHE A 183 -7.16 4.79 -10.41
C PHE A 183 -7.25 4.39 -8.93
N LEU A 184 -8.43 4.45 -8.32
CA LEU A 184 -8.64 4.04 -6.92
C LEU A 184 -8.32 2.55 -6.71
N LEU A 185 -8.74 1.68 -7.63
CA LEU A 185 -8.41 0.25 -7.59
C LEU A 185 -6.90 0.00 -7.68
N LEU A 186 -6.20 0.73 -8.55
CA LEU A 186 -4.75 0.62 -8.71
C LEU A 186 -3.98 1.12 -7.49
N CYS A 187 -4.45 2.21 -6.86
CA CYS A 187 -3.91 2.69 -5.58
C CYS A 187 -4.13 1.66 -4.47
N MET A 188 -5.31 1.04 -4.40
CA MET A 188 -5.58 -0.05 -3.45
C MET A 188 -4.69 -1.27 -3.70
N ALA A 189 -4.50 -1.66 -4.96
CA ALA A 189 -3.64 -2.79 -5.35
C ALA A 189 -2.14 -2.52 -5.16
N ALA A 190 -1.72 -1.24 -5.11
CA ALA A 190 -0.32 -0.88 -4.89
C ALA A 190 0.21 -1.40 -3.55
N LEU A 191 -0.62 -1.42 -2.50
CA LEU A 191 -0.25 -1.93 -1.18
C LEU A 191 0.14 -3.42 -1.21
N PRO A 192 -0.74 -4.38 -1.57
CA PRO A 192 -0.37 -5.79 -1.60
C PRO A 192 0.76 -6.08 -2.60
N ILE A 193 0.84 -5.36 -3.73
CA ILE A 193 1.96 -5.48 -4.67
C ILE A 193 3.27 -5.07 -3.97
N LYS A 194 3.29 -3.93 -3.28
CA LYS A 194 4.47 -3.47 -2.53
C LYS A 194 4.85 -4.43 -1.41
N MET A 195 3.88 -5.01 -0.70
CA MET A 195 4.13 -6.04 0.33
C MET A 195 4.86 -7.25 -0.26
N VAL A 196 4.38 -7.77 -1.39
CA VAL A 196 5.03 -8.90 -2.08
C VAL A 196 6.44 -8.54 -2.55
N LEU A 197 6.61 -7.35 -3.15
CA LEU A 197 7.94 -6.87 -3.57
C LEU A 197 8.91 -6.74 -2.38
N ARG A 198 8.39 -6.30 -1.24
CA ARG A 198 9.16 -6.18 0.00
C ARG A 198 9.60 -7.54 0.52
N TRP A 199 8.69 -8.53 0.57
CA TRP A 199 8.98 -9.85 1.14
C TRP A 199 9.86 -10.71 0.23
N LEU A 200 9.65 -10.68 -1.09
CA LEU A 200 10.40 -11.54 -2.02
C LEU A 200 11.74 -10.95 -2.44
N PHE A 201 11.82 -9.61 -2.56
CA PHE A 201 12.97 -8.95 -3.16
C PHE A 201 13.62 -7.88 -2.26
N ASN A 202 13.16 -7.73 -1.01
CA ASN A 202 13.65 -6.67 -0.10
C ASN A 202 13.63 -5.26 -0.73
N LEU A 203 12.71 -5.03 -1.68
CA LEU A 203 12.62 -3.79 -2.42
C LEU A 203 12.06 -2.70 -1.49
N LYS A 204 12.85 -1.64 -1.25
CA LYS A 204 12.40 -0.50 -0.42
C LYS A 204 11.70 0.55 -1.28
N TYR A 205 12.39 1.11 -2.27
CA TYR A 205 11.84 2.15 -3.14
C TYR A 205 11.86 1.71 -4.60
N ILE A 206 10.75 1.96 -5.29
CA ILE A 206 10.61 1.93 -6.76
C ILE A 206 11.24 3.19 -7.35
N ILE A 207 11.01 4.33 -6.70
CA ILE A 207 11.66 5.60 -6.99
C ILE A 207 12.22 6.13 -5.68
N GLY A 208 13.54 6.30 -5.59
CA GLY A 208 14.20 6.84 -4.41
C GLY A 208 15.01 8.09 -4.74
N ILE A 209 14.48 9.27 -4.40
CA ILE A 209 15.20 10.55 -4.51
C ILE A 209 15.28 11.20 -3.13
N PRO A 210 16.25 10.77 -2.28
CA PRO A 210 16.44 11.34 -0.95
C PRO A 210 16.65 12.85 -0.95
N GLU A 211 17.24 13.39 -2.01
CA GLU A 211 17.57 14.81 -2.18
C GLU A 211 16.32 15.71 -2.15
N TYR A 212 15.18 15.20 -2.60
CA TYR A 212 13.89 15.92 -2.61
C TYR A 212 12.84 15.25 -1.71
N PHE A 213 13.25 14.31 -0.85
CA PHE A 213 12.33 13.50 -0.04
C PHE A 213 11.24 12.80 -0.88
N PHE A 214 11.52 12.49 -2.15
CA PHE A 214 10.57 11.86 -3.05
C PHE A 214 10.84 10.37 -3.16
N ASN A 215 10.12 9.59 -2.36
CA ASN A 215 10.28 8.15 -2.27
C ASN A 215 8.94 7.42 -2.44
N ILE A 216 8.88 6.45 -3.37
CA ILE A 216 7.68 5.65 -3.73
C ILE A 216 8.02 4.16 -3.69
#